data_AF-A0AAV6AF79-F1
#
_entry.id   AF-A0AAV6AF79-F1
#
_cell.length_a   1.000
_cell.length_b   1.000
_cell.length_c   1.000
_cell.angle_alpha   90.00
_cell.angle_beta   90.00
_cell.angle_gamma   90.00
#
_symmetry.space_group_name_H-M   'P 1'
#
loop_
_entity.id
_entity.type
_entity.pdbx_description
1 polymer ?
#
loop_
_entity_poly.entity_id
_entity_poly.type
_entity_poly.pdbx_seq_one_letter_code
_entity_poly.pdbx_strand_id
1 'polypeptide(L)'
;MAAVFGTTPAVAGEVSGASVPIGNGTVTSYAEIGEDGVPAEIGIVFSAGAFDGLPAERNEASRCFDVDDSGGIGPGECEGDHQHDLPFPAEVRGRDDIPFEFAMVNWNPLGHEPPVWAVPHFDIHFYSIPAAVVEMMALGKCGFFMDCDAFAVATKPVPAKYVHPDHADVGAAVGLMGNHLIDTKTPEFATPGTPFTHTWIFGAFDGRVIFHEVMVTHEFLTTTGEMCADIK
;
A
#
# COMPACT_ATOMS: atom_id res chain seq x y z
N MET A 1 -20.79 -23.58 -36.06
CA MET A 1 -20.80 -22.16 -35.69
C MET A 1 -19.51 -21.90 -34.93
N ALA A 2 -18.56 -21.19 -35.51
CA ALA A 2 -17.35 -20.78 -34.83
C ALA A 2 -17.68 -19.53 -33.99
N ALA A 3 -17.43 -19.59 -32.68
CA ALA A 3 -17.51 -18.41 -31.84
C ALA A 3 -16.34 -17.50 -32.23
N VAL A 4 -16.68 -16.34 -32.79
CA VAL A 4 -15.73 -15.23 -32.95
C VAL A 4 -15.56 -14.65 -31.56
N PHE A 5 -14.45 -14.97 -30.90
CA PHE A 5 -13.99 -14.19 -29.75
C PHE A 5 -13.57 -12.83 -30.29
N GLY A 6 -14.41 -11.82 -30.09
CA GLY A 6 -14.05 -10.45 -30.39
C GLY A 6 -12.87 -10.07 -29.49
N THR A 7 -11.69 -9.92 -30.06
CA THR A 7 -10.58 -9.23 -29.41
C THR A 7 -11.00 -7.77 -29.28
N THR A 8 -11.32 -7.34 -28.06
CA THR A 8 -11.31 -5.92 -27.74
C THR A 8 -9.95 -5.37 -28.20
N PRO A 9 -9.89 -4.30 -29.01
CA PRO A 9 -8.61 -3.71 -29.38
C PRO A 9 -7.84 -3.40 -28.11
N ALA A 10 -6.56 -3.79 -28.05
CA ALA A 10 -5.68 -3.33 -26.99
C ALA A 10 -5.67 -1.80 -27.03
N VAL A 11 -6.10 -1.16 -25.94
CA VAL A 11 -5.96 0.29 -25.80
C VAL A 11 -4.47 0.54 -25.61
N ALA A 12 -3.84 1.21 -26.56
CA ALA A 12 -2.49 1.74 -26.40
C ALA A 12 -2.58 3.14 -25.78
N GLY A 13 -1.58 3.51 -24.99
CA GLY A 13 -1.51 4.75 -24.22
C GLY A 13 -2.00 4.59 -22.77
N GLU A 14 -2.15 5.72 -22.10
CA GLU A 14 -2.61 5.78 -20.71
C GLU A 14 -4.12 5.46 -20.61
N VAL A 15 -4.45 4.58 -19.67
CA VAL A 15 -5.81 4.32 -19.21
C VAL A 15 -5.90 4.60 -17.72
N SER A 16 -6.95 5.29 -17.30
CA SER A 16 -7.15 5.71 -15.90
C SER A 16 -8.36 5.03 -15.27
N GLY A 17 -8.26 4.74 -13.98
CA GLY A 17 -9.35 4.23 -13.16
C GLY A 17 -10.34 5.33 -12.74
N ALA A 18 -11.19 5.01 -11.78
CA ALA A 18 -12.06 6.01 -11.15
C ALA A 18 -11.24 6.86 -10.17
N SER A 19 -11.45 8.17 -10.21
CA SER A 19 -10.82 9.10 -9.25
C SER A 19 -11.57 9.11 -7.92
N VAL A 20 -10.82 9.09 -6.82
CA VAL A 20 -11.32 9.21 -5.45
C VAL A 20 -10.91 10.58 -4.88
N PRO A 21 -11.79 11.31 -4.19
CA PRO A 21 -11.43 12.57 -3.53
C PRO A 21 -10.40 12.34 -2.41
N ILE A 22 -9.37 13.19 -2.37
CA ILE A 22 -8.39 13.23 -1.29
C ILE A 22 -7.87 14.67 -1.15
N GLY A 23 -7.80 15.18 0.09
CA GLY A 23 -7.51 16.59 0.32
C GLY A 23 -8.47 17.51 -0.47
N ASN A 24 -7.92 18.49 -1.17
CA ASN A 24 -8.63 19.37 -2.10
C ASN A 24 -8.62 18.87 -3.55
N GLY A 25 -8.15 17.65 -3.79
CA GLY A 25 -7.99 17.06 -5.11
C GLY A 25 -8.52 15.63 -5.18
N THR A 26 -7.81 14.82 -5.95
CA THR A 26 -8.16 13.45 -6.27
C THR A 26 -6.92 12.58 -6.39
N VAL A 27 -7.11 11.30 -6.15
CA VAL A 27 -6.13 10.24 -6.42
C VAL A 27 -6.76 9.22 -7.37
N THR A 28 -6.00 8.76 -8.36
CA THR A 28 -6.49 7.85 -9.41
C THR A 28 -5.42 6.82 -9.75
N SER A 29 -5.80 5.57 -9.94
CA SER A 29 -4.89 4.56 -10.50
C SER A 29 -4.82 4.69 -12.02
N TYR A 30 -3.67 4.37 -12.62
CA TYR A 30 -3.51 4.35 -14.07
C TYR A 30 -2.66 3.16 -14.51
N ALA A 31 -2.72 2.86 -15.81
CA ALA A 31 -1.74 2.02 -16.48
C ALA A 31 -1.40 2.61 -17.84
N GLU A 32 -0.15 2.48 -18.27
CA GLU A 32 0.28 2.82 -19.63
C GLU A 32 0.53 1.52 -20.40
N ILE A 33 -0.13 1.38 -21.55
CA ILE A 33 0.01 0.21 -22.42
C ILE A 33 0.76 0.62 -23.69
N GLY A 34 1.86 -0.08 -23.97
CA GLY A 34 2.66 0.14 -25.18
C GLY A 34 1.88 -0.15 -26.46
N GLU A 35 2.39 0.34 -27.60
CA GLU A 35 1.79 0.07 -28.92
C GLU A 35 1.76 -1.43 -29.26
N ASP A 36 2.65 -2.23 -28.68
CA ASP A 36 2.71 -3.69 -28.79
C ASP A 36 1.71 -4.41 -27.87
N GLY A 37 0.97 -3.65 -27.06
CA GLY A 37 0.00 -4.16 -26.09
C GLY A 37 0.61 -4.61 -24.77
N VAL A 38 1.93 -4.46 -24.56
CA VAL A 38 2.62 -4.81 -23.32
C VAL A 38 2.46 -3.66 -22.31
N PRO A 39 2.11 -3.94 -21.03
CA PRO A 39 2.08 -2.93 -19.99
C PRO A 39 3.48 -2.30 -19.79
N ALA A 40 3.56 -0.98 -19.93
CA ALA A 40 4.77 -0.21 -19.70
C ALA A 40 4.82 0.33 -18.27
N GLU A 41 3.69 0.82 -17.75
CA GLU A 41 3.59 1.39 -16.41
C GLU A 41 2.28 1.01 -15.73
N ILE A 42 2.31 0.95 -14.40
CA ILE A 42 1.15 0.94 -13.53
C ILE A 42 1.45 1.85 -12.36
N GLY A 43 0.49 2.68 -11.97
CA GLY A 43 0.79 3.71 -10.98
C GLY A 43 -0.44 4.39 -10.40
N ILE A 44 -0.15 5.38 -9.55
CA ILE A 44 -1.12 6.27 -8.93
C ILE A 44 -0.77 7.70 -9.30
N VAL A 45 -1.77 8.48 -9.69
CA VAL A 45 -1.63 9.90 -9.97
C VAL A 45 -2.47 10.71 -8.97
N PHE A 46 -1.81 11.69 -8.35
CA PHE A 46 -2.43 12.70 -7.49
C PHE A 46 -2.64 13.98 -8.28
N SER A 47 -3.82 14.59 -8.19
CA SER A 47 -4.04 15.91 -8.81
C SER A 47 -3.41 17.05 -8.00
N ALA A 48 -3.23 18.21 -8.62
CA ALA A 48 -2.47 19.33 -8.05
C ALA A 48 -2.93 19.82 -6.66
N GLY A 49 -4.17 19.54 -6.23
CA GLY A 49 -4.69 19.89 -4.90
C GLY A 49 -4.79 18.72 -3.92
N ALA A 50 -4.36 17.52 -4.31
CA ALA A 50 -4.52 16.31 -3.50
C ALA A 50 -3.68 16.33 -2.21
N PHE A 51 -2.61 17.13 -2.18
CA PHE A 51 -1.74 17.30 -1.02
C PHE A 51 -2.16 18.45 -0.09
N ASP A 52 -3.18 19.22 -0.46
CA ASP A 52 -3.71 20.30 0.36
C ASP A 52 -5.00 19.87 1.06
N GLY A 53 -5.29 20.40 2.24
CA GLY A 53 -6.56 20.14 2.93
C GLY A 53 -6.75 18.69 3.40
N LEU A 54 -5.67 17.92 3.50
CA LEU A 54 -5.69 16.58 4.09
C LEU A 54 -6.10 16.63 5.57
N PRO A 55 -6.76 15.59 6.10
CA PRO A 55 -7.04 15.49 7.53
C PRO A 55 -5.75 15.65 8.35
N ALA A 56 -5.78 16.44 9.42
CA ALA A 56 -4.64 16.66 10.30
C ALA A 56 -4.59 15.70 11.50
N GLU A 57 -5.68 14.96 11.74
CA GLU A 57 -5.85 14.09 12.90
C GLU A 57 -5.99 12.63 12.46
N ARG A 58 -5.59 11.71 13.35
CA ARG A 58 -5.80 10.27 13.14
C ARG A 58 -7.28 9.94 12.95
N ASN A 59 -7.56 8.96 12.13
CA ASN A 59 -8.89 8.40 11.92
C ASN A 59 -9.27 7.45 13.07
N GLU A 60 -10.13 7.90 13.98
CA GLU A 60 -10.60 7.09 15.13
C GLU A 60 -11.47 5.88 14.75
N ALA A 61 -11.63 5.59 13.47
CA ALA A 61 -12.33 4.41 12.95
C ALA A 61 -11.47 3.51 12.06
N SER A 62 -10.19 3.84 11.81
CA SER A 62 -9.34 2.98 10.97
C SER A 62 -8.78 1.81 11.78
N ARG A 63 -9.17 0.59 11.39
CA ARG A 63 -8.65 -0.69 11.90
C ARG A 63 -8.62 -0.77 13.42
N CYS A 64 -9.74 -0.43 14.04
CA CYS A 64 -9.84 -0.41 15.49
C CYS A 64 -10.14 -1.81 16.06
N PHE A 65 -9.47 -2.16 17.15
CA PHE A 65 -9.74 -3.36 17.91
C PHE A 65 -9.54 -3.12 19.40
N ASP A 66 -10.52 -3.53 20.22
CA ASP A 66 -10.44 -3.49 21.70
C ASP A 66 -9.39 -4.51 22.16
N VAL A 67 -8.14 -4.06 22.28
CA VAL A 67 -6.99 -4.92 22.59
C VAL A 67 -6.93 -5.25 24.08
N ASP A 68 -7.48 -4.38 24.93
CA ASP A 68 -7.45 -4.52 26.39
C ASP A 68 -8.71 -5.19 27.00
N ASP A 69 -9.68 -5.57 26.16
CA ASP A 69 -10.98 -6.14 26.54
C ASP A 69 -11.80 -5.22 27.49
N SER A 70 -11.62 -3.90 27.38
CA SER A 70 -12.35 -2.93 28.21
C SER A 70 -13.83 -2.82 27.84
N GLY A 71 -14.24 -3.35 26.68
CA GLY A 71 -15.61 -3.32 26.17
C GLY A 71 -15.90 -2.10 25.29
N GLY A 72 -14.86 -1.44 24.77
CA GLY A 72 -14.96 -0.28 23.88
C GLY A 72 -13.61 0.03 23.23
N ILE A 73 -13.63 0.91 22.22
CA ILE A 73 -12.39 1.38 21.57
C ILE A 73 -11.84 2.57 22.35
N GLY A 74 -10.68 2.38 22.96
CA GLY A 74 -9.92 3.36 23.72
C GLY A 74 -8.81 4.06 22.91
N PRO A 75 -8.08 4.99 23.54
CA PRO A 75 -6.95 5.67 22.90
C PRO A 75 -5.84 4.69 22.51
N GLY A 76 -5.37 4.78 21.26
CA GLY A 76 -4.31 3.91 20.74
C GLY A 76 -4.77 2.53 20.28
N GLU A 77 -6.09 2.30 20.23
CA GLU A 77 -6.69 1.03 19.77
C GLU A 77 -7.16 1.06 18.32
N CYS A 78 -6.67 2.02 17.54
CA CYS A 78 -6.89 2.18 16.10
C CYS A 78 -5.56 2.46 15.43
N GLU A 79 -5.40 2.03 14.18
CA GLU A 79 -4.28 2.47 13.36
C GLU A 79 -4.40 3.99 13.15
N GLY A 80 -5.48 4.48 12.55
CA GLY A 80 -5.67 5.92 12.39
C GLY A 80 -5.20 6.52 11.07
N ASP A 81 -4.80 5.70 10.11
CA ASP A 81 -4.68 6.07 8.71
C ASP A 81 -6.03 6.45 8.04
N HIS A 82 -5.96 7.20 6.94
CA HIS A 82 -7.09 7.47 6.06
C HIS A 82 -6.93 6.70 4.74
N GLN A 83 -7.60 5.55 4.63
CA GLN A 83 -7.52 4.66 3.48
C GLN A 83 -8.40 5.07 2.29
N HIS A 84 -7.86 4.87 1.09
CA HIS A 84 -8.58 4.92 -0.19
C HIS A 84 -8.22 3.70 -1.06
N ASP A 85 -9.21 2.88 -1.42
CA ASP A 85 -9.01 1.76 -2.35
C ASP A 85 -9.22 2.20 -3.80
N LEU A 86 -8.27 1.85 -4.65
CA LEU A 86 -8.18 2.26 -6.05
C LEU A 86 -8.11 1.02 -6.95
N PRO A 87 -9.25 0.55 -7.47
CA PRO A 87 -9.25 -0.47 -8.52
C PRO A 87 -8.48 0.03 -9.74
N PHE A 88 -7.66 -0.82 -10.36
CA PHE A 88 -7.00 -0.47 -11.63
C PHE A 88 -8.02 -0.26 -12.77
N PRO A 89 -7.65 0.44 -13.87
CA PRO A 89 -8.54 0.65 -15.02
C PRO A 89 -9.20 -0.66 -15.50
N ALA A 90 -10.44 -0.59 -15.95
CA ALA A 90 -11.21 -1.79 -16.30
C ALA A 90 -10.60 -2.54 -17.51
N GLU A 91 -9.89 -1.81 -18.37
CA GLU A 91 -9.18 -2.28 -19.55
C GLU A 91 -8.00 -3.21 -19.20
N VAL A 92 -7.45 -3.07 -18.00
CA VAL A 92 -6.23 -3.78 -17.57
C VAL A 92 -6.45 -4.73 -16.42
N ARG A 93 -7.59 -4.62 -15.73
CA ARG A 93 -7.92 -5.48 -14.58
C ARG A 93 -8.02 -6.95 -14.99
N GLY A 94 -7.30 -7.82 -14.28
CA GLY A 94 -7.31 -9.26 -14.49
C GLY A 94 -6.51 -9.73 -15.71
N ARG A 95 -5.64 -8.88 -16.28
CA ARG A 95 -4.68 -9.34 -17.28
C ARG A 95 -3.55 -10.13 -16.62
N ASP A 96 -3.20 -11.28 -17.19
CA ASP A 96 -2.15 -12.16 -16.66
C ASP A 96 -0.73 -11.54 -16.68
N ASP A 97 -0.52 -10.49 -17.47
CA ASP A 97 0.76 -9.76 -17.58
C ASP A 97 0.85 -8.54 -16.65
N ILE A 98 -0.17 -8.30 -15.82
CA ILE A 98 -0.17 -7.28 -14.77
C ILE A 98 -0.31 -7.99 -13.43
N PRO A 99 0.72 -7.97 -12.56
CA PRO A 99 0.74 -8.79 -11.35
C PRO A 99 -0.11 -8.21 -10.20
N PHE A 100 -0.85 -7.12 -10.44
CA PHE A 100 -1.57 -6.38 -9.41
C PHE A 100 -3.07 -6.31 -9.69
N GLU A 101 -3.85 -6.44 -8.63
CA GLU A 101 -5.32 -6.49 -8.65
C GLU A 101 -5.94 -5.12 -8.32
N PHE A 102 -5.35 -4.40 -7.37
CA PHE A 102 -5.74 -3.05 -6.97
C PHE A 102 -4.60 -2.33 -6.25
N ALA A 103 -4.76 -1.02 -6.06
CA ALA A 103 -3.91 -0.24 -5.18
C ALA A 103 -4.70 0.28 -3.97
N MET A 104 -4.04 0.44 -2.83
CA MET A 104 -4.57 1.06 -1.62
C MET A 104 -3.65 2.21 -1.24
N VAL A 105 -4.23 3.39 -0.99
CA VAL A 105 -3.51 4.59 -0.56
C VAL A 105 -3.95 4.95 0.84
N ASN A 106 -3.00 5.01 1.77
CA ASN A 106 -3.25 5.40 3.15
C ASN A 106 -2.58 6.76 3.40
N TRP A 107 -3.34 7.72 3.94
CA TRP A 107 -2.76 8.97 4.45
C TRP A 107 -2.55 8.86 5.95
N ASN A 108 -1.30 9.02 6.40
CA ASN A 108 -0.88 8.96 7.79
C ASN A 108 -0.56 10.38 8.30
N PRO A 109 -1.52 11.11 8.91
CA PRO A 109 -1.35 12.53 9.24
C PRO A 109 -0.27 12.81 10.29
N LEU A 110 -0.01 11.83 11.17
CA LEU A 110 1.01 11.92 12.21
C LEU A 110 2.15 10.91 11.98
N GLY A 111 2.12 10.19 10.85
CA GLY A 111 2.91 9.00 10.61
C GLY A 111 2.59 7.85 11.58
N HIS A 112 3.43 6.84 11.57
CA HIS A 112 3.36 5.69 12.46
C HIS A 112 4.75 5.22 12.85
N GLU A 113 4.82 4.18 13.66
CA GLU A 113 6.07 3.60 14.12
C GLU A 113 6.87 2.88 13.02
N PRO A 114 8.20 2.74 13.18
CA PRO A 114 9.06 3.32 14.22
C PRO A 114 9.10 4.86 14.21
N PRO A 115 9.60 5.52 15.28
CA PRO A 115 9.59 6.98 15.41
C PRO A 115 10.22 7.77 14.26
N VAL A 116 11.09 7.16 13.45
CA VAL A 116 11.67 7.80 12.26
C VAL A 116 10.66 8.01 11.14
N TRP A 117 9.56 7.26 11.13
CA TRP A 117 8.43 7.39 10.21
C TRP A 117 7.25 8.16 10.81
N ALA A 118 7.38 8.68 12.04
CA ALA A 118 6.36 9.49 12.72
C ALA A 118 6.31 10.94 12.20
N VAL A 119 6.13 11.08 10.89
CA VAL A 119 5.95 12.33 10.14
C VAL A 119 4.82 12.14 9.12
N PRO A 120 4.14 13.19 8.64
CA PRO A 120 3.05 13.02 7.69
C PRO A 120 3.51 12.38 6.36
N HIS A 121 2.91 11.26 5.99
CA HIS A 121 3.28 10.51 4.78
C HIS A 121 2.13 9.69 4.21
N PHE A 122 2.32 9.19 2.99
CA PHE A 122 1.42 8.25 2.32
C PHE A 122 2.04 6.88 2.22
N ASP A 123 1.23 5.85 2.39
CA ASP A 123 1.58 4.47 2.10
C ASP A 123 0.79 4.04 0.88
N ILE A 124 1.47 3.58 -0.15
CA ILE A 124 0.84 3.20 -1.42
C ILE A 124 1.13 1.73 -1.67
N HIS A 125 0.12 0.91 -1.44
CA HIS A 125 0.19 -0.54 -1.58
C HIS A 125 -0.34 -0.97 -2.95
N PHE A 126 0.46 -1.71 -3.70
CA PHE A 126 0.05 -2.40 -4.92
C PHE A 126 -0.14 -3.88 -4.61
N TYR A 127 -1.39 -4.32 -4.46
CA TYR A 127 -1.72 -5.69 -4.08
C TYR A 127 -1.74 -6.63 -5.27
N SER A 128 -1.10 -7.79 -5.14
CA SER A 128 -1.14 -8.91 -6.09
C SER A 128 -2.21 -9.96 -5.76
N ILE A 129 -3.05 -9.66 -4.78
CA ILE A 129 -4.18 -10.48 -4.35
C ILE A 129 -5.49 -9.67 -4.41
N PRO A 130 -6.65 -10.32 -4.56
CA PRO A 130 -7.93 -9.62 -4.54
C PRO A 130 -8.20 -8.92 -3.20
N ALA A 131 -8.88 -7.77 -3.22
CA ALA A 131 -9.26 -7.03 -2.00
C ALA A 131 -10.03 -7.90 -0.99
N ALA A 132 -10.91 -8.79 -1.47
CA ALA A 132 -11.63 -9.73 -0.62
C ALA A 132 -10.72 -10.69 0.18
N VAL A 133 -9.48 -10.95 -0.29
CA VAL A 133 -8.49 -11.73 0.48
C VAL A 133 -7.88 -10.90 1.60
N VAL A 134 -7.64 -9.61 1.35
CA VAL A 134 -7.17 -8.66 2.36
C VAL A 134 -8.22 -8.49 3.47
N GLU A 135 -9.49 -8.38 3.10
CA GLU A 135 -10.62 -8.28 4.04
C GLU A 135 -10.78 -9.51 4.97
N MET A 136 -10.25 -10.68 4.57
CA MET A 136 -10.26 -11.88 5.42
C MET A 136 -9.16 -11.87 6.49
N MET A 137 -8.19 -10.95 6.43
CA MET A 137 -7.12 -10.79 7.43
C MET A 137 -7.67 -10.06 8.65
N ALA A 138 -8.56 -10.72 9.39
CA ALA A 138 -9.39 -10.12 10.42
C ALA A 138 -8.61 -9.35 11.50
N LEU A 139 -9.29 -8.39 12.12
CA LEU A 139 -8.74 -7.62 13.23
C LEU A 139 -8.63 -8.44 14.52
N GLY A 140 -7.67 -8.11 15.38
CA GLY A 140 -7.41 -8.81 16.64
C GLY A 140 -6.32 -8.18 17.49
N LYS A 141 -5.71 -8.95 18.39
CA LYS A 141 -4.78 -8.44 19.43
C LYS A 141 -3.30 -8.59 19.11
N CYS A 142 -2.96 -9.23 18.01
CA CYS A 142 -1.58 -9.53 17.65
C CYS A 142 -1.07 -8.56 16.59
N GLY A 143 0.23 -8.26 16.63
CA GLY A 143 0.84 -7.27 15.74
C GLY A 143 0.13 -5.91 15.84
N PHE A 144 -0.22 -5.36 14.68
CA PHE A 144 -0.98 -4.12 14.54
C PHE A 144 -2.45 -4.44 14.28
N PHE A 145 -3.16 -4.75 15.35
CA PHE A 145 -4.60 -5.03 15.35
C PHE A 145 -5.01 -6.21 14.46
N MET A 146 -4.19 -7.27 14.36
CA MET A 146 -4.51 -8.49 13.60
C MET A 146 -4.97 -9.64 14.51
N ASP A 147 -5.88 -10.47 14.03
CA ASP A 147 -6.20 -11.76 14.66
C ASP A 147 -4.93 -12.59 14.88
N CYS A 148 -4.84 -13.29 16.02
CA CYS A 148 -3.60 -13.97 16.39
C CYS A 148 -3.31 -15.23 15.56
N ASP A 149 -4.33 -15.93 15.06
CA ASP A 149 -4.13 -17.04 14.14
C ASP A 149 -3.73 -16.50 12.76
N ALA A 150 -4.36 -15.41 12.31
CA ALA A 150 -3.97 -14.70 11.09
C ALA A 150 -2.53 -14.16 11.18
N PHE A 151 -2.12 -13.61 12.31
CA PHE A 151 -0.76 -13.11 12.57
C PHE A 151 0.28 -14.23 12.41
N ALA A 152 0.01 -15.43 12.94
CA ALA A 152 0.87 -16.58 12.79
C ALA A 152 1.00 -17.04 11.33
N VAL A 153 -0.03 -16.81 10.50
CA VAL A 153 0.01 -17.06 9.05
C VAL A 153 0.76 -15.94 8.32
N ALA A 154 0.52 -14.68 8.68
CA ALA A 154 1.12 -13.50 8.08
C ALA A 154 2.66 -13.47 8.25
N THR A 155 3.15 -13.95 9.39
CA THR A 155 4.58 -13.99 9.76
C THR A 155 5.31 -15.26 9.31
N LYS A 156 4.67 -16.11 8.49
CA LYS A 156 5.38 -17.24 7.86
C LYS A 156 6.48 -16.70 6.94
N PRO A 157 7.72 -17.19 7.04
CA PRO A 157 8.83 -16.68 6.24
C PRO A 157 8.56 -16.79 4.73
N VAL A 158 8.76 -15.70 4.02
CA VAL A 158 8.79 -15.69 2.56
C VAL A 158 10.11 -16.31 2.08
N PRO A 159 10.12 -17.20 1.08
CA PRO A 159 11.37 -17.72 0.53
C PRO A 159 12.29 -16.62 0.02
N ALA A 160 13.56 -16.64 0.42
CA ALA A 160 14.55 -15.59 0.14
C ALA A 160 14.79 -15.23 -1.33
N LYS A 161 14.28 -16.02 -2.28
CA LYS A 161 14.33 -15.70 -3.71
C LYS A 161 13.26 -14.69 -4.16
N TYR A 162 12.30 -14.36 -3.29
CA TYR A 162 11.18 -13.46 -3.58
C TYR A 162 11.25 -12.12 -2.85
N VAL A 163 12.20 -11.96 -1.92
CA VAL A 163 12.35 -10.77 -1.09
C VAL A 163 13.84 -10.48 -0.97
N HIS A 164 14.22 -9.22 -1.13
CA HIS A 164 15.60 -8.79 -1.02
C HIS A 164 16.16 -9.04 0.39
N PRO A 165 17.45 -9.39 0.55
CA PRO A 165 18.05 -9.69 1.84
C PRO A 165 18.09 -8.52 2.83
N ASP A 166 17.85 -7.29 2.38
CA ASP A 166 17.77 -6.11 3.25
C ASP A 166 16.41 -6.00 3.97
N HIS A 167 15.39 -6.67 3.43
CA HIS A 167 14.05 -6.68 4.00
C HIS A 167 13.89 -7.76 5.08
N ALA A 168 13.29 -7.38 6.20
CA ALA A 168 13.12 -8.27 7.34
C ALA A 168 11.70 -8.22 7.89
N ASP A 169 11.22 -9.38 8.34
CA ASP A 169 10.04 -9.47 9.19
C ASP A 169 10.39 -8.96 10.60
N VAL A 170 9.70 -7.89 11.01
CA VAL A 170 9.80 -7.31 12.36
C VAL A 170 8.52 -7.48 13.17
N GLY A 171 7.60 -8.34 12.72
CA GLY A 171 6.28 -8.53 13.31
C GLY A 171 5.29 -7.43 12.96
N ALA A 172 5.53 -6.67 11.89
CA ALA A 172 4.68 -5.56 11.45
C ALA A 172 3.47 -6.04 10.64
N ALA A 173 2.71 -6.98 11.20
CA ALA A 173 1.49 -7.50 10.60
C ALA A 173 0.28 -6.67 11.01
N VAL A 174 -0.32 -5.99 10.04
CA VAL A 174 -1.45 -5.09 10.20
C VAL A 174 -2.73 -5.78 9.75
N GLY A 175 -3.74 -5.80 10.61
CA GLY A 175 -5.05 -6.34 10.28
C GLY A 175 -5.65 -5.65 9.05
N LEU A 176 -6.33 -6.43 8.20
CA LEU A 176 -6.86 -5.98 6.91
C LEU A 176 -5.78 -5.42 5.97
N MET A 177 -4.57 -5.99 6.01
CA MET A 177 -3.44 -5.52 5.18
C MET A 177 -2.42 -6.65 4.93
N GLY A 178 -1.73 -7.13 5.97
CA GLY A 178 -0.68 -8.15 5.85
C GLY A 178 0.57 -7.79 6.66
N ASN A 179 1.64 -8.57 6.50
CA ASN A 179 2.92 -8.37 7.19
C ASN A 179 3.89 -7.50 6.40
N HIS A 180 4.36 -6.41 7.00
CA HIS A 180 5.28 -5.46 6.39
C HIS A 180 6.72 -5.93 6.63
N LEU A 181 7.37 -6.38 5.57
CA LEU A 181 8.78 -6.71 5.55
C LEU A 181 9.55 -5.43 5.24
N ILE A 182 10.24 -4.87 6.24
CA ILE A 182 10.85 -3.53 6.13
C ILE A 182 12.28 -3.60 5.59
N ASP A 183 12.68 -2.67 4.69
CA ASP A 183 14.10 -2.49 4.33
C ASP A 183 14.86 -1.93 5.54
N THR A 184 15.70 -2.75 6.16
CA THR A 184 16.47 -2.37 7.36
C THR A 184 17.75 -1.58 7.05
N LYS A 185 17.98 -1.26 5.77
CA LYS A 185 19.17 -0.55 5.25
C LYS A 185 18.83 0.80 4.63
N THR A 186 17.61 1.31 4.84
CA THR A 186 17.22 2.63 4.35
C THR A 186 18.09 3.74 4.97
N PRO A 187 18.25 4.90 4.30
CA PRO A 187 19.09 5.98 4.80
C PRO A 187 18.74 6.43 6.23
N GLU A 188 17.44 6.46 6.57
CA GLU A 188 16.93 6.87 7.87
C GLU A 188 17.18 5.85 8.99
N PHE A 189 17.36 4.56 8.67
CA PHE A 189 17.82 3.55 9.62
C PHE A 189 19.34 3.45 9.70
N ALA A 190 20.04 3.66 8.59
CA ALA A 190 21.49 3.50 8.52
C ALA A 190 22.25 4.64 9.22
N THR A 191 21.71 5.86 9.21
CA THR A 191 22.38 7.05 9.74
C THR A 191 21.44 7.83 10.68
N PRO A 192 21.76 7.93 11.98
CA PRO A 192 20.94 8.68 12.93
C PRO A 192 20.77 10.15 12.50
N GLY A 193 19.52 10.62 12.51
CA GLY A 193 19.17 11.99 12.14
C GLY A 193 18.97 12.23 10.64
N THR A 194 19.16 11.21 9.79
CA THR A 194 18.72 11.27 8.41
C THR A 194 17.18 11.29 8.36
N PRO A 195 16.56 12.29 7.70
CA PRO A 195 15.10 12.33 7.57
C PRO A 195 14.57 11.20 6.69
N PHE A 196 13.42 10.66 7.07
CA PHE A 196 12.61 9.82 6.21
C PHE A 196 12.06 10.65 5.03
N THR A 197 12.17 10.11 3.82
CA THR A 197 11.60 10.73 2.61
C THR A 197 10.73 9.74 1.85
N HIS A 198 11.27 8.55 1.60
CA HIS A 198 10.57 7.45 0.99
C HIS A 198 11.27 6.14 1.37
N THR A 199 10.53 5.03 1.34
CA THR A 199 11.08 3.69 1.50
C THR A 199 10.20 2.67 0.81
N TRP A 200 10.80 1.53 0.45
CA TRP A 200 10.13 0.41 -0.18
C TRP A 200 9.94 -0.74 0.81
N ILE A 201 8.72 -1.26 0.86
CA ILE A 201 8.31 -2.37 1.73
C ILE A 201 7.70 -3.48 0.87
N PHE A 202 7.93 -4.73 1.27
CA PHE A 202 7.15 -5.86 0.77
C PHE A 202 6.11 -6.28 1.78
N GLY A 203 4.90 -6.54 1.30
CA GLY A 203 3.84 -7.14 2.09
C GLY A 203 3.78 -8.62 1.94
N ALA A 204 3.60 -9.34 3.03
CA ALA A 204 3.56 -10.80 3.05
C ALA A 204 2.32 -11.38 3.75
N PHE A 205 1.86 -12.52 3.23
CA PHE A 205 0.90 -13.38 3.91
C PHE A 205 1.11 -14.84 3.48
N ASP A 206 1.08 -15.77 4.44
CA ASP A 206 1.25 -17.21 4.20
C ASP A 206 2.53 -17.57 3.39
N GLY A 207 3.64 -16.89 3.67
CA GLY A 207 4.93 -17.13 3.01
C GLY A 207 4.99 -16.64 1.55
N ARG A 208 4.10 -15.74 1.14
CA ARG A 208 4.07 -15.12 -0.19
C ARG A 208 4.11 -13.60 -0.08
N VAL A 209 4.75 -12.95 -1.05
CA VAL A 209 4.59 -11.50 -1.25
C VAL A 209 3.20 -11.25 -1.85
N ILE A 210 2.42 -10.39 -1.21
CA ILE A 210 1.04 -10.07 -1.57
C ILE A 210 0.81 -8.58 -1.88
N PHE A 211 1.75 -7.72 -1.48
CA PHE A 211 1.76 -6.33 -1.91
C PHE A 211 3.17 -5.78 -2.00
N HIS A 212 3.29 -4.72 -2.78
CA HIS A 212 4.48 -3.89 -2.88
C HIS A 212 4.08 -2.50 -2.41
N GLU A 213 4.87 -1.91 -1.54
CA GLU A 213 4.50 -0.65 -0.91
C GLU A 213 5.62 0.36 -1.03
N VAL A 214 5.24 1.58 -1.41
CA VAL A 214 6.09 2.75 -1.19
C VAL A 214 5.43 3.61 -0.13
N MET A 215 6.16 3.86 0.95
CA MET A 215 5.85 4.97 1.84
C MET A 215 6.61 6.20 1.37
N VAL A 216 5.97 7.36 1.34
CA VAL A 216 6.56 8.61 0.86
C VAL A 216 6.02 9.81 1.64
N THR A 217 6.92 10.67 2.13
CA THR A 217 6.52 11.81 2.94
C THR A 217 5.80 12.87 2.12
N HIS A 218 4.84 13.53 2.77
CA HIS A 218 4.15 14.68 2.20
C HIS A 218 5.13 15.80 1.83
N GLU A 219 6.15 16.01 2.66
CA GLU A 219 7.20 16.99 2.40
C GLU A 219 7.98 16.66 1.11
N PHE A 220 8.32 15.39 0.88
CA PHE A 220 9.03 14.99 -0.34
C PHE A 220 8.20 15.26 -1.60
N LEU A 221 6.93 14.85 -1.57
CA LEU A 221 5.97 15.03 -2.69
C LEU A 221 5.71 16.51 -3.03
N THR A 222 5.74 17.40 -2.04
CA THR A 222 5.39 18.83 -2.23
C THR A 222 6.59 19.74 -2.54
N THR A 223 7.83 19.24 -2.44
CA THR A 223 9.04 20.05 -2.62
C THR A 223 9.88 19.66 -3.83
N THR A 224 10.15 18.36 -4.02
CA THR A 224 11.04 17.86 -5.07
C THR A 224 10.29 17.01 -6.08
N GLY A 225 9.40 16.12 -5.61
CA GLY A 225 8.38 15.44 -6.42
C GLY A 225 8.87 14.44 -7.47
N GLU A 226 10.16 14.40 -7.80
CA GLU A 226 10.71 13.57 -8.87
C GLU A 226 11.77 12.60 -8.35
N MET A 227 11.55 11.31 -8.58
CA MET A 227 12.48 10.24 -8.24
C MET A 227 12.26 9.03 -9.12
N CYS A 228 13.35 8.36 -9.47
CA CYS A 228 13.33 6.96 -9.90
C CYS A 228 14.27 6.18 -8.98
N ALA A 229 13.75 5.13 -8.35
CA ALA A 229 14.50 4.26 -7.47
C ALA A 229 14.27 2.80 -7.88
N ASP A 230 15.32 1.98 -7.80
CA ASP A 230 15.18 0.55 -8.00
C ASP A 230 14.36 -0.05 -6.86
N ILE A 231 13.43 -0.93 -7.22
CA ILE A 231 12.80 -1.82 -6.25
C ILE A 231 13.87 -2.80 -5.79
N LYS A 232 14.24 -2.73 -4.52
CA LYS A 232 15.14 -3.69 -3.90
C LYS A 232 14.39 -4.98 -3.62
#